data_AF-A0AAV3SLV3-F1
#
_entry.id   AF-A0AAV3SLV3-F1
#
_cell.length_a   1.000
_cell.length_b   1.000
_cell.length_c   1.000
_cell.angle_alpha   90.00
_cell.angle_beta   90.00
_cell.angle_gamma   90.00
#
_symmetry.space_group_name_H-M   'P 1'
#
loop_
_entity.id
_entity.type
_entity.pdbx_description
1 polymer ?
#
loop_
_entity_poly.entity_id
_entity_poly.type
_entity_poly.pdbx_seq_one_letter_code
_entity_poly.pdbx_strand_id
1 'polypeptide(L)'
;MSGIDAALDVTRGERDRLRSVGPDDVEPASALTFARNVFVPLTTACRYTCTYCTYFDPPGEASLLSREDVRDVLETGADAGCTEALFTFGDTPDARYTAIHDQLDEWGYDSIHDYLHAMCELALEVGLLPHSNPGDLTREQMGDLAGVNASMGVMLETTADVDAHSGSRKKTPEQRLATIRAAGEAGIPFTTGILVGIGEDWDDRAESLLAIRALHEEHSHVQEVIVQPVAENERWSGPTPTVETLRRAVAMARYALPDEISVQVPPNLAPVREVIDCGVDDLGGVSPITDDHINPDYAWPGLRELESIADDAGVPLNERLPTHTRYVNDGWLAPRIERAIDREDEASERYRTVLGWS
;
A
#
# COMPACT_ATOMS: atom_id res chain seq x y z
N MET A 1 6.69 24.21 14.95
CA MET A 1 7.51 23.00 14.78
C MET A 1 6.78 21.90 15.48
N SER A 2 6.22 20.97 14.72
CA SER A 2 5.64 19.73 15.24
C SER A 2 6.73 18.93 15.98
N GLY A 3 6.36 17.95 16.80
CA GLY A 3 7.34 17.03 17.41
C GLY A 3 8.07 16.17 16.36
N ILE A 4 7.49 16.05 15.17
CA ILE A 4 7.98 15.26 14.03
C ILE A 4 9.13 15.99 13.31
N ASP A 5 9.03 17.32 13.15
CA ASP A 5 10.06 18.18 12.52
C ASP A 5 11.47 17.96 13.11
N ALA A 6 11.59 17.81 14.43
CA ALA A 6 12.88 17.67 15.10
C ALA A 6 13.48 16.25 15.00
N ALA A 7 12.65 15.24 14.71
CA ALA A 7 13.08 13.85 14.60
C ALA A 7 13.58 13.48 13.19
N LEU A 8 13.22 14.29 12.18
CA LEU A 8 13.47 13.99 10.75
C LEU A 8 14.35 15.05 10.05
N ASP A 9 14.90 16.01 10.81
CA ASP A 9 15.75 17.12 10.31
C ASP A 9 15.15 17.90 9.12
N VAL A 10 13.82 18.01 9.06
CA VAL A 10 13.13 18.69 7.97
C VAL A 10 13.30 20.20 8.10
N THR A 11 14.07 20.80 7.20
CA THR A 11 14.29 22.25 7.24
C THR A 11 13.07 23.02 6.74
N ARG A 12 12.82 24.21 7.32
CA ARG A 12 11.79 25.13 6.82
C ARG A 12 11.99 25.47 5.34
N GLY A 13 13.24 25.62 4.91
CA GLY A 13 13.57 25.96 3.52
C GLY A 13 13.18 24.87 2.53
N GLU A 14 13.29 23.60 2.91
CA GLU A 14 12.84 22.48 2.07
C GLU A 14 11.33 22.41 1.95
N ARG A 15 10.59 22.61 3.05
CA ARG A 15 9.12 22.70 3.00
C ARG A 15 8.66 23.85 2.11
N ASP A 16 9.24 25.05 2.28
CA ASP A 16 8.90 26.21 1.46
C ASP A 16 9.18 25.96 -0.03
N ARG A 17 10.29 25.29 -0.35
CA ARG A 17 10.62 24.90 -1.73
C ARG A 17 9.62 23.89 -2.28
N LEU A 18 9.32 22.85 -1.51
CA LEU A 18 8.44 21.78 -1.95
C LEU A 18 7.01 22.29 -2.20
N ARG A 19 6.55 23.26 -1.41
CA ARG A 19 5.28 23.97 -1.65
C ARG A 19 5.24 24.73 -2.96
N SER A 20 6.37 25.18 -3.49
CA SER A 20 6.39 25.90 -4.76
C SER A 20 6.33 25.00 -5.98
N VAL A 21 6.51 23.68 -5.80
CA VAL A 21 6.51 22.69 -6.88
C VAL A 21 5.14 22.61 -7.53
N GLY A 22 5.14 22.57 -8.86
CA GLY A 22 4.00 22.24 -9.70
C GLY A 22 4.38 21.26 -10.82
N PRO A 23 3.43 20.94 -11.70
CA PRO A 23 3.65 19.99 -12.80
C PRO A 23 4.82 20.34 -13.72
N ASP A 24 5.11 21.63 -13.93
CA ASP A 24 6.21 22.08 -14.81
C ASP A 24 7.62 21.84 -14.22
N ASP A 25 7.72 21.41 -12.95
CA ASP A 25 8.98 21.16 -12.25
C ASP A 25 9.42 19.68 -12.29
N VAL A 26 8.63 18.82 -12.93
CA VAL A 26 8.87 17.36 -13.01
C VAL A 26 8.70 16.87 -14.44
N GLU A 27 9.29 15.73 -14.74
CA GLU A 27 9.18 15.08 -16.04
C GLU A 27 8.26 13.86 -15.94
N PRO A 28 7.53 13.51 -17.02
CA PRO A 28 6.78 12.27 -17.09
C PRO A 28 7.71 11.06 -17.00
N ALA A 29 7.20 9.96 -16.44
CA ALA A 29 7.92 8.70 -16.41
C ALA A 29 8.14 8.12 -17.82
N SER A 30 9.23 7.39 -18.01
CA SER A 30 9.55 6.75 -19.30
C SER A 30 8.85 5.41 -19.52
N ALA A 31 8.17 4.88 -18.50
CA ALA A 31 7.42 3.64 -18.48
C ALA A 31 6.40 3.69 -17.34
N LEU A 32 5.35 2.90 -17.44
CA LEU A 32 4.40 2.65 -16.35
C LEU A 32 4.51 1.20 -15.88
N THR A 33 4.31 0.96 -14.60
CA THR A 33 4.22 -0.38 -14.02
C THR A 33 2.87 -0.66 -13.35
N PHE A 34 2.54 -1.94 -13.22
CA PHE A 34 1.38 -2.42 -12.45
C PHE A 34 1.65 -3.83 -11.92
N ALA A 35 0.97 -4.25 -10.86
CA ALA A 35 1.01 -5.63 -10.37
C ALA A 35 -0.34 -6.33 -10.55
N ARG A 36 -0.34 -7.65 -10.79
CA ARG A 36 -1.56 -8.46 -10.81
C ARG A 36 -1.77 -9.14 -9.47
N ASN A 37 -2.83 -8.73 -8.76
CA ASN A 37 -3.13 -9.24 -7.44
C ASN A 37 -4.48 -9.94 -7.32
N VAL A 38 -4.58 -10.74 -6.28
CA VAL A 38 -5.86 -11.07 -5.66
C VAL A 38 -5.94 -10.31 -4.34
N PHE A 39 -7.07 -9.65 -4.12
CA PHE A 39 -7.31 -8.85 -2.93
C PHE A 39 -8.00 -9.72 -1.88
N VAL A 40 -7.39 -9.87 -0.70
CA VAL A 40 -7.87 -10.75 0.37
C VAL A 40 -8.10 -9.94 1.65
N PRO A 41 -9.32 -9.43 1.88
CA PRO A 41 -9.68 -8.72 3.10
C PRO A 41 -9.95 -9.73 4.21
N LEU A 42 -8.97 -10.08 5.04
CA LEU A 42 -9.19 -11.07 6.11
C LEU A 42 -10.35 -10.65 7.02
N THR A 43 -10.45 -9.36 7.31
CA THR A 43 -11.61 -8.75 7.96
C THR A 43 -11.69 -7.26 7.64
N THR A 44 -12.90 -6.74 7.61
CA THR A 44 -13.22 -5.29 7.53
C THR A 44 -13.31 -4.64 8.92
N ALA A 45 -12.99 -5.36 10.01
CA ALA A 45 -12.88 -4.81 11.35
C ALA A 45 -11.63 -3.95 11.52
N CYS A 46 -11.76 -2.84 12.27
CA CYS A 46 -10.63 -1.98 12.63
C CYS A 46 -10.78 -1.37 14.02
N ARG A 47 -9.69 -1.30 14.78
CA ARG A 47 -9.73 -0.61 16.09
C ARG A 47 -9.94 0.90 15.95
N TYR A 48 -9.55 1.49 14.82
CA TYR A 48 -9.69 2.92 14.53
C TYR A 48 -11.09 3.24 13.97
N THR A 49 -11.36 4.53 13.82
CA THR A 49 -12.67 5.05 13.36
C THR A 49 -12.51 6.12 12.29
N CYS A 50 -11.50 5.98 11.42
CA CYS A 50 -11.21 6.92 10.35
C CYS A 50 -12.48 7.18 9.53
N THR A 51 -12.83 8.45 9.35
CA THR A 51 -14.10 8.84 8.73
C THR A 51 -14.13 8.62 7.23
N TYR A 52 -13.00 8.35 6.59
CA TYR A 52 -12.93 8.06 5.16
C TYR A 52 -12.81 6.58 4.80
N CYS A 53 -12.62 5.70 5.79
CA CYS A 53 -12.24 4.31 5.54
C CYS A 53 -13.43 3.38 5.77
N THR A 54 -13.74 2.55 4.77
CA THR A 54 -14.81 1.53 4.79
C THR A 54 -14.47 0.32 5.64
N TYR A 55 -13.21 0.15 6.08
CA TYR A 55 -12.82 -0.90 7.04
C TYR A 55 -13.23 -0.49 8.46
N PHE A 56 -14.54 -0.36 8.62
CA PHE A 56 -15.21 -0.10 9.85
C PHE A 56 -16.58 -0.77 9.81
N ASP A 57 -16.61 -2.04 10.16
CA ASP A 57 -17.88 -2.64 10.56
C ASP A 57 -18.19 -2.30 12.02
N PRO A 58 -19.45 -1.99 12.38
CA PRO A 58 -19.85 -1.91 13.77
C PRO A 58 -19.46 -3.19 14.55
N PRO A 59 -19.01 -3.09 15.81
CA PRO A 59 -18.72 -4.28 16.63
C PRO A 59 -19.92 -5.24 16.69
N GLY A 60 -19.71 -6.48 16.23
CA GLY A 60 -20.75 -7.52 16.11
C GLY A 60 -21.21 -7.80 14.67
N GLU A 61 -20.82 -6.97 13.70
CA GLU A 61 -21.17 -7.14 12.28
C GLU A 61 -19.96 -7.55 11.42
N ALA A 62 -18.74 -7.36 11.93
CA ALA A 62 -17.53 -7.75 11.23
C ALA A 62 -17.43 -9.27 11.05
N SER A 63 -16.94 -9.67 9.88
CA SER A 63 -16.62 -11.08 9.57
C SER A 63 -15.11 -11.29 9.48
N LEU A 64 -14.67 -12.53 9.70
CA LEU A 64 -13.31 -12.98 9.47
C LEU A 64 -13.38 -14.10 8.42
N LEU A 65 -12.65 -13.95 7.31
CA LEU A 65 -12.58 -14.98 6.27
C LEU A 65 -12.02 -16.28 6.86
N SER A 66 -12.61 -17.41 6.49
CA SER A 66 -12.07 -18.72 6.87
C SER A 66 -10.85 -19.09 6.04
N ARG A 67 -10.05 -20.06 6.51
CA ARG A 67 -8.88 -20.55 5.75
C ARG A 67 -9.32 -21.13 4.40
N GLU A 68 -10.49 -21.78 4.36
CA GLU A 68 -11.11 -22.32 3.16
C GLU A 68 -11.49 -21.20 2.17
N ASP A 69 -12.19 -20.17 2.63
CA ASP A 69 -12.56 -19.03 1.76
C ASP A 69 -11.32 -18.30 1.23
N VAL A 70 -10.30 -18.11 2.08
CA VAL A 70 -9.01 -17.55 1.65
C VAL A 70 -8.35 -18.42 0.59
N ARG A 71 -8.33 -19.75 0.77
CA ARG A 71 -7.77 -20.68 -0.22
C ARG A 71 -8.51 -20.56 -1.55
N ASP A 72 -9.84 -20.56 -1.55
CA ASP A 72 -10.64 -20.48 -2.78
C ASP A 72 -10.33 -19.20 -3.57
N VAL A 73 -10.20 -18.07 -2.87
CA VAL A 73 -9.81 -16.78 -3.46
C VAL A 73 -8.39 -16.84 -4.04
N LEU A 74 -7.43 -17.39 -3.29
CA LEU A 74 -6.03 -17.52 -3.72
C LEU A 74 -5.89 -18.43 -4.95
N GLU A 75 -6.55 -19.59 -4.96
CA GLU A 75 -6.51 -20.55 -6.07
C GLU A 75 -7.15 -19.93 -7.33
N THR A 76 -8.27 -19.23 -7.18
CA THR A 76 -8.89 -18.46 -8.28
C THR A 76 -7.94 -17.39 -8.83
N GLY A 77 -7.21 -16.69 -7.96
CA GLY A 77 -6.22 -15.68 -8.35
C GLY A 77 -5.02 -16.26 -9.09
N ALA A 78 -4.48 -17.37 -8.59
CA ALA A 78 -3.39 -18.09 -9.25
C ALA A 78 -3.80 -18.60 -10.64
N ASP A 79 -5.00 -19.17 -10.77
CA ASP A 79 -5.58 -19.64 -12.04
C ASP A 79 -5.80 -18.48 -13.04
N ALA A 80 -6.10 -17.28 -12.54
CA ALA A 80 -6.22 -16.06 -13.34
C ALA A 80 -4.86 -15.44 -13.73
N GLY A 81 -3.75 -16.01 -13.27
CA GLY A 81 -2.39 -15.55 -13.56
C GLY A 81 -1.89 -14.42 -12.66
N CYS A 82 -2.52 -14.18 -11.51
CA CYS A 82 -1.98 -13.24 -10.53
C CYS A 82 -0.62 -13.71 -9.98
N THR A 83 0.19 -12.77 -9.54
CA THR A 83 1.47 -13.04 -8.87
C THR A 83 1.47 -12.60 -7.41
N GLU A 84 0.49 -11.80 -7.01
CA GLU A 84 0.37 -11.19 -5.70
C GLU A 84 -0.88 -11.67 -4.95
N ALA A 85 -0.73 -11.96 -3.66
CA ALA A 85 -1.83 -12.05 -2.72
C ALA A 85 -1.78 -10.83 -1.77
N LEU A 86 -2.67 -9.87 -1.98
CA LEU A 86 -2.74 -8.64 -1.20
C LEU A 86 -3.65 -8.84 0.02
N PHE A 87 -3.06 -9.16 1.16
CA PHE A 87 -3.80 -9.31 2.42
C PHE A 87 -4.02 -7.97 3.09
N THR A 88 -5.26 -7.69 3.48
CA THR A 88 -5.61 -6.44 4.17
C THR A 88 -6.58 -6.69 5.32
N PHE A 89 -6.48 -5.87 6.35
CA PHE A 89 -7.47 -5.75 7.43
C PHE A 89 -7.19 -4.47 8.22
N GLY A 90 -8.14 -4.05 9.07
CA GLY A 90 -7.94 -2.89 9.92
C GLY A 90 -6.95 -3.15 11.07
N ASP A 91 -6.58 -2.10 11.79
CA ASP A 91 -5.62 -2.18 12.89
C ASP A 91 -6.14 -2.98 14.09
N THR A 92 -5.39 -4.02 14.51
CA THR A 92 -5.64 -4.83 15.74
C THR A 92 -7.13 -5.08 16.05
N PRO A 93 -7.91 -5.64 15.09
CA PRO A 93 -9.35 -5.82 15.23
C PRO A 93 -9.72 -6.69 16.43
N ASP A 94 -8.98 -7.76 16.68
CA ASP A 94 -9.08 -8.68 17.81
C ASP A 94 -8.99 -7.98 19.19
N ALA A 95 -8.29 -6.85 19.30
CA ALA A 95 -8.28 -6.05 20.54
C ALA A 95 -9.53 -5.18 20.77
N ARG A 96 -10.49 -5.18 19.84
CA ARG A 96 -11.75 -4.42 19.92
C ARG A 96 -12.98 -5.28 19.67
N TYR A 97 -12.89 -6.27 18.79
CA TYR A 97 -14.00 -7.09 18.33
C TYR A 97 -13.91 -8.48 18.95
N THR A 98 -14.69 -8.70 20.03
CA THR A 98 -14.69 -9.98 20.76
C THR A 98 -15.03 -11.18 19.86
N ALA A 99 -15.94 -11.02 18.89
CA ALA A 99 -16.26 -12.11 17.96
C ALA A 99 -15.07 -12.52 17.08
N ILE A 100 -14.23 -11.56 16.66
CA ILE A 100 -13.02 -11.84 15.87
C ILE A 100 -11.99 -12.54 16.74
N HIS A 101 -11.79 -12.06 17.97
CA HIS A 101 -10.90 -12.69 18.95
C HIS A 101 -11.31 -14.13 19.27
N ASP A 102 -12.58 -14.36 19.64
CA ASP A 102 -13.09 -15.69 20.00
C ASP A 102 -12.98 -16.68 18.82
N GLN A 103 -13.16 -16.21 17.59
CA GLN A 103 -13.02 -17.02 16.38
C GLN A 103 -11.56 -17.38 16.09
N LEU A 104 -10.62 -16.44 16.27
CA LEU A 104 -9.19 -16.71 16.15
C LEU A 104 -8.74 -17.74 17.20
N ASP A 105 -9.17 -17.58 18.46
CA ASP A 105 -8.91 -18.52 19.55
C ASP A 105 -9.45 -19.92 19.23
N GLU A 106 -10.68 -20.03 18.70
CA GLU A 106 -11.28 -21.30 18.28
C GLU A 106 -10.47 -21.98 17.18
N TRP A 107 -9.91 -21.19 16.26
CA TRP A 107 -9.04 -21.67 15.18
C TRP A 107 -7.58 -21.92 15.64
N GLY A 108 -7.25 -21.58 16.88
CA GLY A 108 -5.94 -21.80 17.50
C GLY A 108 -4.90 -20.73 17.17
N TYR A 109 -5.32 -19.50 16.89
CA TYR A 109 -4.45 -18.35 16.67
C TYR A 109 -4.57 -17.36 17.82
N ASP A 110 -3.44 -16.92 18.38
CA ASP A 110 -3.41 -15.96 19.49
C ASP A 110 -3.74 -14.52 19.05
N SER A 111 -3.60 -14.22 17.75
CA SER A 111 -3.89 -12.91 17.18
C SER A 111 -4.21 -12.96 15.69
N ILE A 112 -4.76 -11.86 15.16
CA ILE A 112 -4.97 -11.70 13.71
C ILE A 112 -3.65 -11.74 12.92
N HIS A 113 -2.53 -11.38 13.54
CA HIS A 113 -1.21 -11.38 12.89
C HIS A 113 -0.66 -12.81 12.74
N ASP A 114 -0.93 -13.69 13.73
CA ASP A 114 -0.60 -15.11 13.62
C ASP A 114 -1.43 -15.78 12.52
N TYR A 115 -2.71 -15.41 12.42
CA TYR A 115 -3.57 -15.84 11.34
C TYR A 115 -3.09 -15.34 9.97
N LEU A 116 -2.72 -14.05 9.88
CA LEU A 116 -2.12 -13.48 8.67
C LEU A 116 -0.86 -14.25 8.25
N HIS A 117 0.04 -14.56 9.19
CA HIS A 117 1.25 -15.31 8.88
C HIS A 117 0.90 -16.67 8.26
N ALA A 118 -0.06 -17.40 8.83
CA ALA A 118 -0.53 -18.68 8.28
C ALA A 118 -1.21 -18.54 6.90
N MET A 119 -1.88 -17.41 6.63
CA MET A 119 -2.47 -17.13 5.31
C MET A 119 -1.41 -16.71 4.27
N CYS A 120 -0.34 -16.02 4.69
CA CYS A 120 0.82 -15.75 3.84
C CYS A 120 1.52 -17.05 3.44
N GLU A 121 1.70 -18.00 4.36
CA GLU A 121 2.23 -19.32 4.04
C GLU A 121 1.32 -20.07 3.04
N LEU A 122 0.00 -19.98 3.22
CA LEU A 122 -0.97 -20.55 2.29
C LEU A 122 -0.89 -19.93 0.88
N ALA A 123 -0.74 -18.61 0.77
CA ALA A 123 -0.54 -17.96 -0.53
C ALA A 123 0.73 -18.45 -1.24
N LEU A 124 1.83 -18.62 -0.50
CA LEU A 124 3.06 -19.21 -1.06
C LEU A 124 2.86 -20.66 -1.52
N GLU A 125 2.06 -21.45 -0.81
CA GLU A 125 1.70 -22.83 -1.21
C GLU A 125 0.91 -22.86 -2.53
N VAL A 126 0.02 -21.88 -2.73
CA VAL A 126 -0.83 -21.74 -3.93
C VAL A 126 -0.08 -21.06 -5.09
N GLY A 127 1.14 -20.58 -4.85
CA GLY A 127 1.95 -19.94 -5.89
C GLY A 127 1.55 -18.48 -6.12
N LEU A 128 1.31 -17.74 -5.03
CA LEU A 128 1.20 -16.28 -4.99
C LEU A 128 2.19 -15.71 -3.97
N LEU A 129 2.79 -14.55 -4.27
CA LEU A 129 3.67 -13.84 -3.35
C LEU A 129 2.83 -12.97 -2.40
N PRO A 130 2.97 -13.13 -1.06
CA PRO A 130 2.21 -12.32 -0.12
C PRO A 130 2.68 -10.87 -0.09
N HIS A 131 1.71 -9.96 -0.10
CA HIS A 131 1.86 -8.55 0.20
C HIS A 131 0.83 -8.19 1.27
N SER A 132 1.28 -7.74 2.45
CA SER A 132 0.36 -7.49 3.57
C SER A 132 0.28 -6.02 3.96
N ASN A 133 -0.95 -5.54 4.15
CA ASN A 133 -1.26 -4.24 4.75
C ASN A 133 -2.03 -4.41 6.08
N PRO A 134 -1.35 -4.80 7.19
CA PRO A 134 -1.99 -5.16 8.46
C PRO A 134 -2.17 -3.99 9.44
N GLY A 135 -1.97 -2.74 9.00
CA GLY A 135 -1.98 -1.56 9.88
C GLY A 135 -0.67 -1.37 10.66
N ASP A 136 -0.77 -0.82 11.87
CA ASP A 136 0.34 -0.57 12.78
C ASP A 136 0.88 -1.88 13.34
N LEU A 137 2.17 -2.10 13.12
CA LEU A 137 2.92 -3.20 13.68
C LEU A 137 3.97 -2.72 14.66
N THR A 138 4.18 -3.51 15.71
CA THR A 138 5.40 -3.44 16.52
C THR A 138 6.59 -4.01 15.75
N ARG A 139 7.82 -3.72 16.20
CA ARG A 139 9.04 -4.29 15.60
C ARG A 139 9.04 -5.82 15.60
N GLU A 140 8.54 -6.44 16.67
CA GLU A 140 8.48 -7.90 16.81
C GLU A 140 7.53 -8.50 15.75
N GLN A 141 6.30 -7.99 15.68
CA GLN A 141 5.32 -8.42 14.68
C GLN A 141 5.80 -8.18 13.24
N MET A 142 6.49 -7.06 12.98
CA MET A 142 7.11 -6.79 11.68
C MET A 142 8.16 -7.86 11.34
N GLY A 143 9.01 -8.22 12.30
CA GLY A 143 10.03 -9.27 12.13
C GLY A 143 9.43 -10.64 11.85
N ASP A 144 8.33 -10.99 12.52
CA ASP A 144 7.64 -12.27 12.31
C ASP A 144 7.03 -12.37 10.89
N LEU A 145 6.43 -11.28 10.40
CA LEU A 145 5.81 -11.23 9.08
C LEU A 145 6.82 -11.08 7.93
N ALA A 146 8.01 -10.52 8.19
CA ALA A 146 9.07 -10.33 7.21
C ALA A 146 9.46 -11.63 6.49
N GLY A 147 9.43 -12.76 7.21
CA GLY A 147 9.84 -14.05 6.68
C GLY A 147 8.89 -14.67 5.65
N VAL A 148 7.66 -14.15 5.55
CA VAL A 148 6.59 -14.70 4.71
C VAL A 148 5.97 -13.67 3.75
N ASN A 149 6.45 -12.43 3.74
CA ASN A 149 5.98 -11.39 2.82
C ASN A 149 7.06 -10.98 1.81
N ALA A 150 6.66 -10.82 0.55
CA ALA A 150 7.51 -10.21 -0.47
C ALA A 150 7.56 -8.69 -0.31
N SER A 151 6.42 -8.09 0.03
CA SER A 151 6.23 -6.67 0.30
C SER A 151 5.28 -6.49 1.48
N MET A 152 5.34 -5.34 2.14
CA MET A 152 4.34 -4.94 3.13
C MET A 152 4.01 -3.46 2.94
N GLY A 153 2.88 -3.01 3.47
CA GLY A 153 2.53 -1.61 3.33
C GLY A 153 1.66 -1.06 4.45
N VAL A 154 1.78 0.24 4.64
CA VAL A 154 0.81 1.03 5.41
C VAL A 154 0.83 2.47 4.92
N MET A 155 -0.34 3.03 4.65
CA MET A 155 -0.45 4.44 4.29
C MET A 155 -0.12 5.33 5.51
N LEU A 156 0.82 6.27 5.37
CA LEU A 156 1.08 7.32 6.36
C LEU A 156 -0.11 8.27 6.44
N GLU A 157 -0.62 8.62 5.27
CA GLU A 157 -1.81 9.45 5.01
C GLU A 157 -1.54 10.93 5.20
N THR A 158 -1.13 11.32 6.40
CA THR A 158 -0.69 12.67 6.70
C THR A 158 0.09 12.70 8.02
N THR A 159 1.01 13.65 8.15
CA THR A 159 1.66 14.00 9.43
C THR A 159 0.82 14.96 10.29
N ALA A 160 -0.32 15.43 9.79
CA ALA A 160 -1.21 16.33 10.48
C ALA A 160 -2.16 15.61 11.47
N ASP A 161 -2.56 16.31 12.54
CA ASP A 161 -3.69 15.90 13.38
C ASP A 161 -4.98 16.41 12.73
N VAL A 162 -5.64 15.54 11.95
CA VAL A 162 -6.87 15.85 11.21
C VAL A 162 -8.11 15.29 11.91
N ASP A 163 -9.23 15.99 11.78
CA ASP A 163 -10.53 15.54 12.30
C ASP A 163 -10.93 14.16 11.75
N ALA A 164 -10.43 13.82 10.55
CA ALA A 164 -10.71 12.55 9.90
C ALA A 164 -10.21 11.32 10.67
N HIS A 165 -9.20 11.47 11.53
CA HIS A 165 -8.68 10.41 12.42
C HIS A 165 -9.17 10.54 13.86
N SER A 166 -10.08 11.47 14.16
CA SER A 166 -10.57 11.71 15.51
C SER A 166 -11.29 10.49 16.12
N GLY A 167 -11.32 10.44 17.46
CA GLY A 167 -11.92 9.34 18.21
C GLY A 167 -11.11 8.95 19.44
N SER A 168 -11.65 8.04 20.24
CA SER A 168 -10.97 7.50 21.43
C SER A 168 -9.85 6.51 21.08
N ARG A 169 -9.97 5.83 19.93
CA ARG A 169 -8.93 5.02 19.31
C ARG A 169 -8.59 5.68 17.99
N LYS A 170 -7.61 6.59 18.03
CA LYS A 170 -7.19 7.34 16.85
C LYS A 170 -5.90 6.79 16.25
N LYS A 171 -5.82 6.86 14.93
CA LYS A 171 -4.57 6.73 14.19
C LYS A 171 -3.74 7.98 14.44
N THR A 172 -2.44 7.86 14.73
CA THR A 172 -1.56 9.02 14.87
C THR A 172 -0.38 8.96 13.88
N PRO A 173 0.10 10.12 13.42
CA PRO A 173 1.30 10.19 12.59
C PRO A 173 2.52 9.48 13.20
N GLU A 174 2.73 9.61 14.51
CA GLU A 174 3.89 9.03 15.19
C GLU A 174 3.87 7.50 15.16
N GLN A 175 2.69 6.88 15.29
CA GLN A 175 2.53 5.44 15.21
C GLN A 175 2.79 4.94 13.79
N ARG A 176 2.20 5.61 12.78
CA ARG A 176 2.44 5.28 11.37
C ARG A 176 3.92 5.39 10.99
N LEU A 177 4.58 6.49 11.35
CA LEU A 177 6.01 6.67 11.11
C LEU A 177 6.87 5.62 11.84
N ALA A 178 6.47 5.21 13.05
CA ALA A 178 7.15 4.13 13.77
C ALA A 178 7.00 2.77 13.08
N THR A 179 5.83 2.45 12.51
CA THR A 179 5.62 1.22 11.73
C THR A 179 6.42 1.24 10.43
N ILE A 180 6.43 2.36 9.69
CA ILE A 180 7.24 2.49 8.48
C ILE A 180 8.74 2.33 8.82
N ARG A 181 9.21 2.98 9.90
CA ARG A 181 10.59 2.79 10.40
C ARG A 181 10.88 1.32 10.74
N ALA A 182 9.97 0.64 11.43
CA ALA A 182 10.16 -0.76 11.79
C ALA A 182 10.32 -1.67 10.56
N ALA A 183 9.62 -1.38 9.45
CA ALA A 183 9.80 -2.09 8.19
C ALA A 183 11.20 -1.87 7.61
N GLY A 184 11.69 -0.63 7.63
CA GLY A 184 13.05 -0.31 7.19
C GLY A 184 14.13 -1.00 8.02
N GLU A 185 13.95 -1.08 9.33
CA GLU A 185 14.87 -1.78 10.23
C GLU A 185 14.81 -3.31 10.06
N ALA A 186 13.68 -3.84 9.60
CA ALA A 186 13.49 -5.25 9.27
C ALA A 186 13.96 -5.61 7.85
N GLY A 187 14.33 -4.61 7.03
CA GLY A 187 14.78 -4.83 5.64
C GLY A 187 13.64 -5.28 4.71
N ILE A 188 12.43 -4.75 4.90
CA ILE A 188 11.26 -5.11 4.09
C ILE A 188 11.01 -4.05 3.02
N PRO A 189 10.91 -4.42 1.72
CA PRO A 189 10.40 -3.52 0.68
C PRO A 189 8.99 -3.05 1.03
N PHE A 190 8.78 -1.75 1.11
CA PHE A 190 7.60 -1.20 1.78
C PHE A 190 6.84 -0.17 0.95
N THR A 191 5.52 -0.31 0.88
CA THR A 191 4.61 0.65 0.25
C THR A 191 3.99 1.56 1.31
N THR A 192 4.02 2.86 1.07
CA THR A 192 3.31 3.84 1.90
C THR A 192 2.69 4.92 1.03
N GLY A 193 2.23 6.03 1.59
CA GLY A 193 1.57 7.05 0.81
C GLY A 193 0.93 8.15 1.63
N ILE A 194 0.45 9.16 0.92
CA ILE A 194 -0.35 10.26 1.48
C ILE A 194 -1.77 10.19 0.93
N LEU A 195 -2.72 10.65 1.74
CA LEU A 195 -4.11 10.79 1.34
C LEU A 195 -4.43 12.28 1.23
N VAL A 196 -4.91 12.68 0.07
CA VAL A 196 -5.15 14.06 -0.31
C VAL A 196 -6.62 14.38 -0.07
N GLY A 197 -6.90 15.40 0.74
CA GLY A 197 -8.25 15.95 0.96
C GLY A 197 -8.95 15.53 2.24
N ILE A 198 -8.24 14.97 3.23
CA ILE A 198 -8.81 14.56 4.52
C ILE A 198 -8.75 15.65 5.61
N GLY A 199 -8.32 16.86 5.23
CA GLY A 199 -8.20 18.02 6.11
C GLY A 199 -6.78 18.54 6.28
N GLU A 200 -5.80 17.87 5.66
CA GLU A 200 -4.42 18.31 5.59
C GLU A 200 -4.22 19.48 4.61
N ASP A 201 -3.25 20.34 4.88
CA ASP A 201 -2.87 21.44 3.99
C ASP A 201 -1.59 21.14 3.17
N TRP A 202 -1.09 22.14 2.44
CA TRP A 202 0.12 21.99 1.63
C TRP A 202 1.41 21.87 2.43
N ASP A 203 1.47 22.46 3.64
CA ASP A 203 2.60 22.28 4.56
C ASP A 203 2.62 20.84 5.08
N ASP A 204 1.45 20.29 5.43
CA ASP A 204 1.30 18.91 5.91
C ASP A 204 1.71 17.87 4.86
N ARG A 205 1.30 18.05 3.60
CA ARG A 205 1.70 17.17 2.48
C ARG A 205 3.21 17.19 2.28
N ALA A 206 3.81 18.38 2.31
CA ALA A 206 5.25 18.54 2.18
C ALA A 206 5.99 17.85 3.34
N GLU A 207 5.54 18.04 4.58
CA GLU A 207 6.12 17.38 5.77
C GLU A 207 5.99 15.85 5.68
N SER A 208 4.85 15.33 5.24
CA SER A 208 4.61 13.90 5.06
C SER A 208 5.56 13.28 4.03
N LEU A 209 5.72 13.91 2.87
CA LEU A 209 6.61 13.42 1.80
C LEU A 209 8.08 13.47 2.23
N LEU A 210 8.49 14.56 2.90
CA LEU A 210 9.85 14.69 3.43
C LEU A 210 10.13 13.67 4.55
N ALA A 211 9.12 13.33 5.36
CA ALA A 211 9.22 12.28 6.37
C ALA A 211 9.43 10.89 5.75
N ILE A 212 8.66 10.57 4.71
CA ILE A 212 8.83 9.32 3.95
C ILE A 212 10.21 9.26 3.31
N ARG A 213 10.65 10.36 2.67
CA ARG A 213 11.99 10.47 2.09
C ARG A 213 13.08 10.19 3.12
N ALA A 214 13.03 10.84 4.29
CA ALA A 214 14.03 10.65 5.33
C ALA A 214 14.12 9.19 5.79
N LEU A 215 12.98 8.51 5.95
CA LEU A 215 12.93 7.09 6.29
C LEU A 215 13.51 6.21 5.16
N HIS A 216 13.31 6.57 3.90
CA HIS A 216 13.95 5.89 2.78
C HIS A 216 15.45 6.17 2.69
N GLU A 217 15.91 7.40 2.91
CA GLU A 217 17.34 7.73 2.91
C GLU A 217 18.09 7.00 4.04
N GLU A 218 17.44 6.79 5.19
CA GLU A 218 18.01 6.07 6.33
C GLU A 218 18.08 4.54 6.11
N HIS A 219 17.05 3.96 5.49
CA HIS A 219 16.88 2.50 5.45
C HIS A 219 16.83 1.90 4.05
N SER A 220 16.64 2.69 2.99
CA SER A 220 16.52 2.27 1.57
C SER A 220 15.33 1.35 1.24
N HIS A 221 14.31 1.32 2.09
CA HIS A 221 13.25 0.31 2.10
C HIS A 221 11.92 0.70 1.42
N VAL A 222 11.59 2.00 1.36
CA VAL A 222 10.36 2.45 0.69
C VAL A 222 10.50 2.23 -0.81
N GLN A 223 9.61 1.45 -1.39
CA GLN A 223 9.64 1.15 -2.81
C GLN A 223 8.64 1.99 -3.61
N GLU A 224 7.54 2.36 -2.96
CA GLU A 224 6.39 2.97 -3.60
C GLU A 224 5.72 3.95 -2.64
N VAL A 225 5.34 5.12 -3.16
CA VAL A 225 4.54 6.13 -2.47
C VAL A 225 3.28 6.37 -3.26
N ILE A 226 2.14 6.01 -2.66
CA ILE A 226 0.81 6.24 -3.21
C ILE A 226 0.38 7.67 -2.92
N VAL A 227 0.02 8.41 -3.97
CA VAL A 227 -0.66 9.71 -3.86
C VAL A 227 -2.13 9.49 -4.21
N GLN A 228 -2.94 9.26 -3.18
CA GLN A 228 -4.35 8.93 -3.34
C GLN A 228 -5.23 10.13 -2.97
N PRO A 229 -6.23 10.52 -3.78
CA PRO A 229 -7.28 11.42 -3.32
C PRO A 229 -8.29 10.67 -2.44
N VAL A 230 -8.85 11.34 -1.43
CA VAL A 230 -10.01 10.80 -0.71
C VAL A 230 -11.21 10.68 -1.65
N ALA A 231 -11.89 9.54 -1.60
CA ALA A 231 -13.08 9.25 -2.39
C ALA A 231 -14.34 9.35 -1.53
N GLU A 232 -15.46 9.76 -2.14
CA GLU A 232 -16.77 9.70 -1.48
C GLU A 232 -17.16 8.24 -1.23
N ASN A 233 -17.68 7.97 -0.03
CA ASN A 233 -18.25 6.69 0.37
C ASN A 233 -19.25 6.91 1.53
N GLU A 234 -19.82 5.83 2.08
CA GLU A 234 -20.83 5.91 3.14
C GLU A 234 -20.36 6.65 4.42
N ARG A 235 -19.04 6.76 4.64
CA ARG A 235 -18.43 7.41 5.81
C ARG A 235 -17.86 8.78 5.48
N TRP A 236 -17.47 9.01 4.22
CA TRP A 236 -16.93 10.27 3.74
C TRP A 236 -17.91 11.03 2.85
N SER A 237 -18.35 12.19 3.32
CA SER A 237 -19.15 13.15 2.54
C SER A 237 -18.44 14.49 2.33
N GLY A 238 -17.12 14.52 2.57
CA GLY A 238 -16.29 15.69 2.29
C GLY A 238 -15.99 15.85 0.80
N PRO A 239 -15.49 17.01 0.36
CA PRO A 239 -15.19 17.24 -1.05
C PRO A 239 -14.00 16.37 -1.51
N THR A 240 -14.16 15.69 -2.65
CA THR A 240 -13.04 15.08 -3.37
C THR A 240 -12.10 16.18 -3.91
N PRO A 241 -10.76 16.02 -3.80
CA PRO A 241 -9.81 16.95 -4.36
C PRO A 241 -10.01 17.18 -5.87
N THR A 242 -9.73 18.39 -6.33
CA THR A 242 -9.72 18.70 -7.77
C THR A 242 -8.55 18.03 -8.48
N VAL A 243 -8.67 17.82 -9.79
CA VAL A 243 -7.55 17.35 -10.64
C VAL A 243 -6.33 18.25 -10.48
N GLU A 244 -6.50 19.57 -10.46
CA GLU A 244 -5.39 20.52 -10.24
C GLU A 244 -4.68 20.29 -8.89
N THR A 245 -5.45 19.99 -7.83
CA THR A 245 -4.89 19.66 -6.52
C THR A 245 -4.08 18.37 -6.60
N LEU A 246 -4.62 17.34 -7.25
CA LEU A 246 -3.95 16.05 -7.40
C LEU A 246 -2.67 16.17 -8.24
N ARG A 247 -2.73 16.83 -9.41
CA ARG A 247 -1.57 17.10 -10.28
C ARG A 247 -0.41 17.71 -9.50
N ARG A 248 -0.70 18.74 -8.70
CA ARG A 248 0.32 19.39 -7.87
C ARG A 248 0.82 18.51 -6.73
N ALA A 249 -0.04 17.70 -6.09
CA ALA A 249 0.38 16.75 -5.06
C ALA A 249 1.28 15.64 -5.62
N VAL A 250 0.98 15.14 -6.82
CA VAL A 250 1.79 14.12 -7.53
C VAL A 250 3.15 14.71 -7.93
N ALA A 251 3.17 15.90 -8.55
CA ALA A 251 4.42 16.59 -8.89
C ALA A 251 5.27 16.87 -7.64
N MET A 252 4.62 17.26 -6.55
CA MET A 252 5.28 17.44 -5.25
C MET A 252 5.90 16.12 -4.76
N ALA A 253 5.18 14.99 -4.84
CA ALA A 253 5.73 13.69 -4.46
C ALA A 253 6.92 13.29 -5.34
N ARG A 254 6.78 13.38 -6.66
CA ARG A 254 7.88 13.04 -7.58
C ARG A 254 9.12 13.90 -7.36
N TYR A 255 8.95 15.20 -7.13
CA TYR A 255 10.07 16.11 -6.86
C TYR A 255 10.72 15.84 -5.49
N ALA A 256 9.93 15.49 -4.47
CA ALA A 256 10.44 15.25 -3.13
C ALA A 256 11.24 13.95 -3.05
N LEU A 257 10.73 12.88 -3.67
CA LEU A 257 11.19 11.51 -3.46
C LEU A 257 12.35 11.15 -4.40
N PRO A 258 13.34 10.36 -3.93
CA PRO A 258 14.39 9.80 -4.78
C PRO A 258 13.81 8.97 -5.94
N ASP A 259 14.51 8.94 -7.07
CA ASP A 259 14.09 8.23 -8.30
C ASP A 259 13.90 6.72 -8.07
N GLU A 260 14.52 6.16 -7.02
CA GLU A 260 14.36 4.77 -6.61
C GLU A 260 12.96 4.44 -6.05
N ILE A 261 12.20 5.46 -5.63
CA ILE A 261 10.83 5.32 -5.12
C ILE A 261 9.84 5.59 -6.26
N SER A 262 9.00 4.60 -6.54
CA SER A 262 7.89 4.74 -7.48
C SER A 262 6.81 5.66 -6.91
N VAL A 263 6.22 6.49 -7.75
CA VAL A 263 5.06 7.33 -7.42
C VAL A 263 3.83 6.72 -8.06
N GLN A 264 2.96 6.17 -7.21
CA GLN A 264 1.73 5.50 -7.62
C GLN A 264 0.53 6.44 -7.52
N VAL A 265 -0.35 6.40 -8.52
CA VAL A 265 -1.70 6.96 -8.43
C VAL A 265 -2.72 5.88 -8.78
N PRO A 266 -3.66 5.53 -7.88
CA PRO A 266 -4.63 4.47 -8.13
C PRO A 266 -5.66 4.89 -9.21
N PRO A 267 -5.68 4.22 -10.39
CA PRO A 267 -6.52 4.60 -11.52
C PRO A 267 -8.03 4.46 -11.26
N ASN A 268 -8.44 3.60 -10.32
CA ASN A 268 -9.85 3.46 -9.93
C ASN A 268 -10.36 4.63 -9.07
N LEU A 269 -9.47 5.37 -8.40
CA LEU A 269 -9.82 6.46 -7.47
C LEU A 269 -9.45 7.85 -7.98
N ALA A 270 -8.70 7.93 -9.08
CA ALA A 270 -8.17 9.17 -9.62
C ALA A 270 -8.22 9.19 -11.15
N PRO A 271 -8.40 10.37 -11.77
CA PRO A 271 -8.30 10.53 -13.22
C PRO A 271 -6.83 10.48 -13.66
N VAL A 272 -6.22 9.28 -13.63
CA VAL A 272 -4.77 9.12 -13.77
C VAL A 272 -4.22 9.66 -15.10
N ARG A 273 -5.01 9.59 -16.18
CA ARG A 273 -4.67 10.17 -17.50
C ARG A 273 -4.36 11.67 -17.42
N GLU A 274 -5.01 12.38 -16.50
CA GLU A 274 -4.84 13.81 -16.30
C GLU A 274 -3.69 14.15 -15.35
N VAL A 275 -2.94 13.16 -14.82
CA VAL A 275 -1.85 13.40 -13.87
C VAL A 275 -0.56 12.63 -14.18
N ILE A 276 -0.54 11.76 -15.19
CA ILE A 276 0.67 10.98 -15.56
C ILE A 276 1.87 11.87 -15.89
N ASP A 277 1.64 13.01 -16.54
CA ASP A 277 2.67 14.00 -16.85
C ASP A 277 3.31 14.64 -15.61
N CYS A 278 2.72 14.44 -14.43
CA CYS A 278 3.24 14.91 -13.15
C CYS A 278 4.23 13.91 -12.49
N GLY A 279 4.63 12.85 -13.20
CA GLY A 279 5.66 11.92 -12.75
C GLY A 279 5.13 10.62 -12.11
N VAL A 280 3.92 10.20 -12.48
CA VAL A 280 3.42 8.85 -12.12
C VAL A 280 4.19 7.81 -12.93
N ASP A 281 4.75 6.82 -12.25
CA ASP A 281 5.42 5.67 -12.87
C ASP A 281 4.75 4.33 -12.52
N ASP A 282 3.80 4.32 -11.58
CA ASP A 282 3.09 3.10 -11.17
C ASP A 282 1.57 3.30 -11.10
N LEU A 283 0.82 2.31 -11.61
CA LEU A 283 -0.65 2.27 -11.62
C LEU A 283 -1.23 1.38 -10.51
N GLY A 284 -0.38 0.79 -9.67
CA GLY A 284 -0.72 -0.02 -8.52
C GLY A 284 -0.97 -1.49 -8.85
N GLY A 285 -1.36 -2.22 -7.80
CA GLY A 285 -1.91 -3.56 -7.95
C GLY A 285 -3.34 -3.53 -8.46
N VAL A 286 -3.66 -4.33 -9.47
CA VAL A 286 -5.01 -4.49 -10.00
C VAL A 286 -5.44 -5.94 -9.92
N SER A 287 -6.71 -6.16 -9.58
CA SER A 287 -7.28 -7.50 -9.55
C SER A 287 -8.20 -7.76 -10.74
N PRO A 288 -8.02 -8.88 -11.47
CA PRO A 288 -8.96 -9.32 -12.49
C PRO A 288 -10.18 -10.07 -11.92
N ILE A 289 -10.20 -10.39 -10.61
CA ILE A 289 -11.17 -11.32 -10.02
C ILE A 289 -11.87 -10.81 -8.76
N THR A 290 -11.21 -10.02 -7.93
CA THR A 290 -11.75 -9.54 -6.65
C THR A 290 -12.01 -8.05 -6.70
N ASP A 291 -13.03 -7.58 -5.99
CA ASP A 291 -13.31 -6.15 -5.87
C ASP A 291 -12.24 -5.42 -5.03
N ASP A 292 -12.18 -4.09 -5.12
CA ASP A 292 -11.40 -3.27 -4.18
C ASP A 292 -12.20 -3.16 -2.88
N HIS A 293 -11.90 -3.99 -1.88
CA HIS A 293 -12.67 -3.95 -0.64
C HIS A 293 -12.41 -2.70 0.21
N ILE A 294 -11.30 -1.98 -0.01
CA ILE A 294 -11.04 -0.69 0.65
C ILE A 294 -11.94 0.39 0.04
N ASN A 295 -12.19 0.33 -1.27
CA ASN A 295 -13.06 1.27 -1.99
C ASN A 295 -14.09 0.51 -2.85
N PRO A 296 -15.09 -0.15 -2.22
CA PRO A 296 -15.97 -1.11 -2.90
C PRO A 296 -16.86 -0.47 -3.99
N ASP A 297 -17.05 0.85 -3.94
CA ASP A 297 -17.78 1.60 -4.97
C ASP A 297 -16.95 1.85 -6.25
N TYR A 298 -15.65 1.50 -6.25
CA TYR A 298 -14.69 1.81 -7.32
C TYR A 298 -13.95 0.54 -7.80
N ALA A 299 -14.50 -0.11 -8.82
CA ALA A 299 -13.92 -1.33 -9.40
C ALA A 299 -12.50 -1.13 -9.97
N TRP A 300 -11.68 -2.18 -9.90
CA TRP A 300 -10.38 -2.18 -10.56
C TRP A 300 -10.49 -1.96 -12.06
N PRO A 301 -9.58 -1.19 -12.68
CA PRO A 301 -9.53 -1.11 -14.13
C PRO A 301 -9.11 -2.46 -14.71
N GLY A 302 -9.67 -2.80 -15.86
CA GLY A 302 -9.20 -3.97 -16.61
C GLY A 302 -7.82 -3.71 -17.22
N LEU A 303 -7.06 -4.77 -17.53
CA LEU A 303 -5.74 -4.65 -18.16
C LEU A 303 -5.75 -3.76 -19.43
N ARG A 304 -6.80 -3.86 -20.26
CA ARG A 304 -6.95 -3.03 -21.47
C ARG A 304 -7.05 -1.53 -21.18
N GLU A 305 -7.60 -1.17 -20.02
CA GLU A 305 -7.67 0.22 -19.61
C GLU A 305 -6.28 0.73 -19.20
N LEU A 306 -5.50 -0.06 -18.46
CA LEU A 306 -4.10 0.25 -18.15
C LEU A 306 -3.25 0.39 -19.42
N GLU A 307 -3.40 -0.55 -20.36
CA GLU A 307 -2.72 -0.49 -21.67
C GLU A 307 -3.07 0.81 -22.41
N SER A 308 -4.35 1.16 -22.44
CA SER A 308 -4.81 2.40 -23.06
C SER A 308 -4.30 3.66 -22.34
N ILE A 309 -4.11 3.62 -21.02
CA ILE A 309 -3.53 4.72 -20.26
C ILE A 309 -2.05 4.92 -20.67
N ALA A 310 -1.28 3.83 -20.76
CA ALA A 310 0.12 3.87 -21.16
C ALA A 310 0.30 4.29 -22.63
N ASP A 311 -0.57 3.81 -23.53
CA ASP A 311 -0.59 4.20 -24.95
C ASP A 311 -0.83 5.71 -25.13
N ASP A 312 -1.77 6.29 -24.38
CA ASP A 312 -2.05 7.74 -24.41
C ASP A 312 -0.85 8.55 -23.91
N ALA A 313 -0.11 8.03 -22.93
CA ALA A 313 1.13 8.62 -22.44
C ALA A 313 2.34 8.37 -23.37
N GLY A 314 2.22 7.45 -24.34
CA GLY A 314 3.28 7.12 -25.29
C GLY A 314 4.44 6.33 -24.68
N VAL A 315 4.19 5.56 -23.62
CA VAL A 315 5.21 4.81 -22.85
C VAL A 315 4.82 3.34 -22.71
N PRO A 316 5.78 2.41 -22.54
CA PRO A 316 5.46 1.00 -22.31
C PRO A 316 4.81 0.80 -20.94
N LEU A 317 3.87 -0.15 -20.87
CA LEU A 317 3.32 -0.71 -19.64
C LEU A 317 4.02 -2.04 -19.33
N ASN A 318 4.57 -2.18 -18.13
CA ASN A 318 5.23 -3.40 -17.69
C ASN A 318 4.53 -3.96 -16.45
N GLU A 319 4.30 -5.26 -16.44
CA GLU A 319 3.92 -5.93 -15.19
C GLU A 319 5.13 -6.02 -14.26
N ARG A 320 4.89 -5.92 -12.95
CA ARG A 320 5.86 -6.17 -11.89
C ARG A 320 5.29 -7.15 -10.86
N LEU A 321 6.20 -7.70 -10.05
CA LEU A 321 5.85 -8.41 -8.82
C LEU A 321 5.35 -7.41 -7.74
N PRO A 322 4.83 -7.88 -6.59
CA PRO A 322 4.50 -6.99 -5.46
C PRO A 322 5.69 -6.15 -5.01
N THR A 323 6.89 -6.64 -5.31
CA THR A 323 8.16 -6.00 -4.98
C THR A 323 8.86 -5.56 -6.25
N HIS A 324 9.29 -4.30 -6.32
CA HIS A 324 10.05 -3.78 -7.45
C HIS A 324 11.36 -4.53 -7.67
N THR A 325 11.73 -4.76 -8.94
CA THR A 325 12.85 -5.61 -9.36
C THR A 325 14.18 -5.33 -8.66
N ARG A 326 14.46 -4.07 -8.30
CA ARG A 326 15.70 -3.71 -7.56
C ARG A 326 15.82 -4.47 -6.24
N TYR A 327 14.74 -4.57 -5.48
CA TYR A 327 14.72 -5.28 -4.19
C TYR A 327 14.89 -6.79 -4.37
N VAL A 328 14.35 -7.35 -5.46
CA VAL A 328 14.55 -8.75 -5.82
C VAL A 328 16.03 -9.02 -6.11
N ASN A 329 16.71 -8.12 -6.84
CA ASN A 329 18.11 -8.27 -7.22
C ASN A 329 19.11 -7.99 -6.09
N ASP A 330 18.77 -7.07 -5.18
CA ASP A 330 19.68 -6.57 -4.15
C ASP A 330 19.65 -7.41 -2.85
N GLY A 331 18.98 -8.57 -2.87
CA GLY A 331 18.97 -9.51 -1.73
C GLY A 331 18.14 -9.05 -0.53
N TRP A 332 17.06 -8.31 -0.79
CA TRP A 332 16.15 -7.83 0.27
C TRP A 332 15.11 -8.85 0.70
N LEU A 333 14.81 -9.81 -0.17
CA LEU A 333 13.75 -10.76 0.08
C LEU A 333 14.18 -11.79 1.13
N ALA A 334 13.25 -12.16 2.02
CA ALA A 334 13.51 -13.24 2.95
C ALA A 334 13.83 -14.54 2.18
N PRO A 335 14.69 -15.44 2.70
CA PRO A 335 15.10 -16.65 1.99
C PRO A 335 13.94 -17.55 1.54
N ARG A 336 12.79 -17.47 2.23
CA ARG A 336 11.58 -18.21 1.85
C ARG A 336 10.93 -17.65 0.59
N ILE A 337 10.95 -16.32 0.42
CA ILE A 337 10.43 -15.63 -0.77
C ILE A 337 11.38 -15.83 -1.96
N GLU A 338 12.69 -15.70 -1.76
CA GLU A 338 13.68 -16.01 -2.80
C GLU A 338 13.49 -17.43 -3.33
N ARG A 339 13.35 -18.42 -2.43
CA ARG A 339 13.04 -19.80 -2.82
C ARG A 339 11.70 -19.94 -3.54
N ALA A 340 10.70 -19.12 -3.23
CA ALA A 340 9.42 -19.17 -3.93
C ALA A 340 9.54 -18.62 -5.37
N ILE A 341 10.50 -17.74 -5.64
CA ILE A 341 10.78 -17.19 -6.97
C ILE A 341 11.63 -18.17 -7.81
N ASP A 342 12.58 -18.85 -7.18
CA ASP A 342 13.60 -19.65 -7.86
C ASP A 342 13.21 -21.13 -8.11
N ARG A 343 12.05 -21.57 -7.65
CA ARG A 343 11.63 -22.97 -7.80
C ARG A 343 11.38 -23.35 -9.27
N GLU A 344 11.41 -24.66 -9.51
CA GLU A 344 11.03 -25.25 -10.81
C GLU A 344 9.55 -25.66 -10.77
N ASP A 345 8.66 -24.66 -10.77
CA ASP A 345 7.21 -24.83 -10.89
C ASP A 345 6.57 -23.68 -11.68
N GLU A 346 5.31 -23.85 -12.07
CA GLU A 346 4.57 -22.93 -12.94
C GLU A 346 4.45 -21.51 -12.33
N ALA A 347 4.28 -21.42 -11.01
CA ALA A 347 4.25 -20.13 -10.32
C ALA A 347 5.58 -19.39 -10.43
N SER A 348 6.68 -20.11 -10.20
CA SER A 348 8.04 -19.56 -10.29
C SER A 348 8.41 -19.13 -11.71
N GLU A 349 8.00 -19.90 -12.73
CA GLU A 349 8.15 -19.51 -14.13
C GLU A 349 7.38 -18.21 -14.45
N ARG A 350 6.18 -18.05 -13.89
CA ARG A 350 5.40 -16.81 -14.01
C ARG A 350 6.13 -15.63 -13.37
N TYR A 351 6.66 -15.79 -12.16
CA TYR A 351 7.42 -14.73 -11.50
C TYR A 351 8.65 -14.31 -12.29
N ARG A 352 9.44 -15.28 -12.77
CA ARG A 352 10.64 -15.03 -13.57
C ARG A 352 10.33 -14.37 -14.91
N THR A 353 9.20 -14.73 -15.54
CA THR A 353 8.70 -14.06 -16.75
C THR A 353 8.43 -12.59 -16.49
N VAL A 354 7.74 -12.26 -15.38
CA VAL A 354 7.48 -10.87 -14.98
C VAL A 354 8.79 -10.11 -14.71
N LEU A 355 9.78 -10.77 -14.11
CA LEU A 355 11.11 -10.19 -13.86
C LEU A 355 11.98 -10.08 -15.12
N GLY A 356 11.55 -10.64 -16.26
CA GLY A 356 12.36 -10.73 -17.47
C GLY A 356 13.58 -11.65 -17.33
N TRP A 357 13.57 -12.57 -16.38
CA TRP A 357 14.63 -13.56 -16.17
C TRP A 357 14.42 -14.73 -17.13
N SER A 358 15.46 -15.07 -17.91
CA SER A 358 15.45 -16.14 -18.92
C SER A 358 15.81 -17.50 -18.36
#